data_AF-A0A7S3DUY1-F1
#
_entry.id   AF-A0A7S3DUY1-F1
#
_cell.length_a   1.000
_cell.length_b   1.000
_cell.length_c   1.000
_cell.angle_alpha   90.00
_cell.angle_beta   90.00
_cell.angle_gamma   90.00
#
_symmetry.space_group_name_H-M   'P 1'
#
loop_
_entity.id
_entity.type
_entity.pdbx_description
1 polymer ?
#
loop_
_entity_poly.entity_id
_entity_poly.type
_entity_poly.pdbx_seq_one_letter_code
_entity_poly.pdbx_strand_id
1 'polypeptide(L)'
;MRSTSRFLVFLLFLKECSVSVAFLPLARVHRTRIHSSIESTADDAEFVLTSSDSGPNGAQVHELRFPSLPGQAADVPEIVMETGRIARQAAGSLTLTRGESVILATAARDDKPKEEIDFLPLSVEHQERFSSAGLTSGSYNKRDGRPAEHEILVCRLIDRPIRPLIAAGWRHETQLLSWVLSYDGVRSCDPLAITASSAALYLSDVPLSKPVAAVQVGLSEDGSTYLLNPSLDEMEKSQVHLTIAGTEDAVLMIEGAADFLPEDKMIQAVKFGHEAIQTLCRGIFALGEAVGVVKNFSTIKAQPEGLQEKVDAAFMDKVDGMYAIGGTKKAQGEIMSTLSKEVVQVFEPEFPEDVVAIKGAFKDLLCRRMFARAQETGLRADGRGVADIRHIDVQAGLLPRVHGSALFTRGETQALATATLGDASMRQKIDTIGGTASKRFYLQYTFPPSSVGETGRVGAPGCREA
;
A
#
# COMPACT_ATOMS: atom_id res chain seq x y z
N MET A 1 -0.51 24.64 -28.58
CA MET A 1 0.12 24.12 -27.34
C MET A 1 -0.82 23.09 -26.75
N ARG A 2 -0.45 21.81 -26.83
CA ARG A 2 -1.32 20.65 -26.52
C ARG A 2 -1.65 20.63 -25.03
N SER A 3 -2.94 20.52 -24.70
CA SER A 3 -3.44 20.26 -23.35
C SER A 3 -3.37 18.77 -23.08
N THR A 4 -2.33 18.30 -22.38
CA THR A 4 -2.21 16.92 -21.90
C THR A 4 -3.00 16.77 -20.60
N SER A 5 -4.27 16.39 -20.71
CA SER A 5 -5.05 15.90 -19.58
C SER A 5 -4.63 14.44 -19.33
N ARG A 6 -3.63 14.25 -18.46
CA ARG A 6 -3.22 12.92 -17.95
C ARG A 6 -4.31 12.37 -17.02
N PHE A 7 -4.76 11.14 -17.24
CA PHE A 7 -5.78 10.49 -16.41
C PHE A 7 -5.14 9.58 -15.36
N LEU A 8 -5.67 9.62 -14.14
CA LEU A 8 -5.22 8.80 -13.00
C LEU A 8 -5.77 7.37 -13.12
N VAL A 9 -4.87 6.38 -13.12
CA VAL A 9 -5.18 4.96 -13.14
C VAL A 9 -5.17 4.44 -11.71
N PHE A 10 -6.37 4.24 -11.14
CA PHE A 10 -6.55 3.50 -9.89
C PHE A 10 -6.86 2.03 -10.21
N LEU A 11 -5.88 1.13 -10.03
CA LEU A 11 -6.13 -0.31 -9.94
C LEU A 11 -6.17 -0.70 -8.44
N LEU A 12 -7.39 -0.91 -7.92
CA LEU A 12 -7.57 -1.66 -6.68
C LEU A 12 -7.49 -3.15 -7.01
N PHE A 13 -6.36 -3.79 -6.68
CA PHE A 13 -6.33 -5.24 -6.55
C PHE A 13 -7.10 -5.62 -5.27
N LEU A 14 -8.30 -6.15 -5.45
CA LEU A 14 -9.07 -6.79 -4.38
C LEU A 14 -8.48 -8.17 -4.14
N LYS A 15 -7.79 -8.32 -3.01
CA LYS A 15 -7.55 -9.54 -2.22
C LYS A 15 -7.77 -10.86 -2.97
N GLU A 16 -6.83 -11.21 -3.85
CA GLU A 16 -6.64 -12.59 -4.31
C GLU A 16 -5.30 -13.08 -3.78
N CYS A 17 -5.36 -13.94 -2.76
CA CYS A 17 -4.47 -15.07 -2.58
C CYS A 17 -4.98 -15.87 -1.38
N SER A 18 -5.70 -16.95 -1.69
CA SER A 18 -5.87 -18.05 -0.75
C SER A 18 -4.49 -18.63 -0.46
N VAL A 19 -3.89 -18.24 0.66
CA VAL A 19 -2.76 -18.99 1.21
C VAL A 19 -3.37 -20.24 1.84
N SER A 20 -3.34 -21.35 1.11
CA SER A 20 -3.52 -22.67 1.73
C SER A 20 -2.41 -22.84 2.75
N VAL A 21 -2.77 -22.79 4.03
CA VAL A 21 -1.88 -23.14 5.14
C VAL A 21 -1.74 -24.65 5.13
N ALA A 22 -0.74 -25.15 4.40
CA ALA A 22 -0.29 -26.53 4.57
C ALA A 22 0.53 -26.59 5.86
N PHE A 23 -0.06 -27.18 6.91
CA PHE A 23 0.65 -27.55 8.14
C PHE A 23 1.79 -28.52 7.78
N LEU A 24 3.04 -28.07 7.93
CA LEU A 24 4.20 -28.95 8.01
C LEU A 24 4.56 -29.16 9.49
N PRO A 25 4.76 -30.40 9.96
CA PRO A 25 5.01 -30.67 11.36
C PRO A 25 6.39 -30.17 11.78
N LEU A 26 6.47 -29.68 13.02
CA LEU A 26 7.68 -29.25 13.74
C LEU A 26 8.82 -30.27 13.61
N ALA A 27 9.74 -30.04 12.68
CA ALA A 27 11.02 -30.73 12.65
C ALA A 27 12.05 -29.92 13.46
N ARG A 28 12.57 -30.54 14.53
CA ARG A 28 13.72 -30.05 15.32
C ARG A 28 14.90 -29.75 14.40
N VAL A 29 15.21 -28.48 14.19
CA VAL A 29 16.45 -28.07 13.51
C VAL A 29 17.58 -28.06 14.54
N HIS A 30 18.53 -28.99 14.39
CA HIS A 30 19.78 -28.95 15.14
C HIS A 30 20.61 -27.73 14.74
N ARG A 31 21.00 -26.94 15.75
CA ARG A 31 21.95 -25.83 15.60
C ARG A 31 23.33 -26.39 15.28
N THR A 32 23.79 -26.17 14.06
CA THR A 32 25.22 -26.26 13.73
C THR A 32 25.70 -24.84 13.45
N ARG A 33 26.53 -24.29 14.34
CA ARG A 33 27.21 -23.00 14.13
C ARG A 33 28.24 -23.20 13.04
N ILE A 34 28.03 -22.58 11.88
CA ILE A 34 29.07 -22.43 10.85
C ILE A 34 29.55 -20.98 10.93
N HIS A 35 30.74 -20.78 11.45
CA HIS A 35 31.50 -19.56 11.22
C HIS A 35 32.11 -19.68 9.82
N SER A 36 31.62 -18.89 8.86
CA SER A 36 32.33 -18.63 7.62
C SER A 36 31.97 -17.25 7.12
N SER A 37 32.97 -16.37 7.07
CA SER A 37 32.99 -15.14 6.29
C SER A 37 32.68 -15.47 4.83
N ILE A 38 31.52 -15.07 4.34
CA ILE A 38 31.17 -15.14 2.92
C ILE A 38 31.62 -13.82 2.29
N GLU A 39 32.85 -13.77 1.79
CA GLU A 39 33.22 -12.86 0.72
C GLU A 39 32.91 -13.58 -0.60
N SER A 40 31.73 -13.37 -1.18
CA SER A 40 31.46 -13.81 -2.54
C SER A 40 32.04 -12.78 -3.50
N THR A 41 33.20 -13.10 -4.06
CA THR A 41 33.76 -12.45 -5.25
C THR A 41 32.99 -12.95 -6.47
N ALA A 42 32.11 -12.13 -7.04
CA ALA A 42 31.50 -12.36 -8.34
C ALA A 42 31.09 -11.03 -8.99
N ASP A 43 31.67 -10.72 -10.14
CA ASP A 43 31.37 -9.53 -10.97
C ASP A 43 29.92 -9.51 -11.53
N ASP A 44 29.09 -10.52 -11.21
CA ASP A 44 27.70 -10.70 -11.69
C ASP A 44 26.66 -10.76 -10.54
N ALA A 45 26.99 -10.34 -9.32
CA ALA A 45 26.05 -10.35 -8.21
C ALA A 45 25.01 -9.21 -8.33
N GLU A 46 23.71 -9.55 -8.33
CA GLU A 46 22.60 -8.58 -8.35
C GLU A 46 22.66 -7.55 -7.20
N PHE A 47 23.25 -7.94 -6.07
CA PHE A 47 23.49 -7.09 -4.91
C PHE A 47 24.67 -7.60 -4.09
N VAL A 48 25.27 -6.71 -3.29
CA VAL A 48 26.38 -7.01 -2.39
C VAL A 48 25.95 -6.69 -0.96
N LEU A 49 26.04 -7.67 -0.06
CA LEU A 49 25.75 -7.51 1.36
C LEU A 49 27.05 -7.55 2.16
N THR A 50 27.33 -6.50 2.93
CA THR A 50 28.47 -6.43 3.83
C THR A 50 28.01 -6.19 5.26
N SER A 51 28.77 -6.69 6.23
CA SER A 51 28.50 -6.50 7.65
C SER A 51 29.78 -6.05 8.35
N SER A 52 29.68 -5.01 9.19
CA SER A 52 30.83 -4.47 9.92
C SER A 52 30.44 -4.02 11.33
N ASP A 53 31.36 -4.06 12.28
CA ASP A 53 31.15 -3.56 13.64
C ASP A 53 31.46 -2.04 13.74
N SER A 54 31.17 -1.30 12.65
CA SER A 54 31.46 0.14 12.52
C SER A 54 30.38 1.05 13.12
N GLY A 55 29.38 0.46 13.78
CA GLY A 55 28.25 1.18 14.35
C GLY A 55 28.56 1.87 15.67
N PRO A 56 27.72 2.82 16.11
CA PRO A 56 27.86 3.47 17.40
C PRO A 56 27.86 2.44 18.54
N ASN A 57 28.80 2.56 19.48
CA ASN A 57 29.02 1.60 20.57
C ASN A 57 29.43 0.19 20.11
N GLY A 58 30.06 0.04 18.94
CA GLY A 58 30.47 -1.25 18.39
C GLY A 58 29.29 -2.11 17.91
N ALA A 59 28.16 -1.48 17.59
CA ALA A 59 27.01 -2.18 17.03
C ALA A 59 27.33 -2.68 15.61
N GLN A 60 26.78 -3.83 15.27
CA GLN A 60 26.85 -4.37 13.93
C GLN A 60 26.02 -3.49 12.98
N VAL A 61 26.61 -3.16 11.84
CA VAL A 61 26.02 -2.42 10.74
C VAL A 61 26.02 -3.33 9.53
N HIS A 62 24.85 -3.49 8.91
CA HIS A 62 24.71 -4.22 7.67
C HIS A 62 24.42 -3.23 6.55
N GLU A 63 25.11 -3.41 5.44
CA GLU A 63 24.98 -2.56 4.26
C GLU A 63 24.75 -3.44 3.03
N LEU A 64 23.64 -3.18 2.34
CA LEU A 64 23.21 -3.86 1.12
C LEU A 64 23.29 -2.88 -0.05
N ARG A 65 24.07 -3.20 -1.06
CA ARG A 65 24.28 -2.37 -2.25
C ARG A 65 23.70 -3.03 -3.49
N PHE A 66 23.02 -2.24 -4.31
CA PHE A 66 22.54 -2.62 -5.64
C PHE A 66 23.25 -1.77 -6.68
N PRO A 67 24.32 -2.27 -7.34
CA PRO A 67 25.09 -1.49 -8.32
C PRO A 67 24.22 -0.99 -9.47
N SER A 68 23.31 -1.83 -9.95
CA SER A 68 22.29 -1.50 -10.95
C SER A 68 21.09 -2.43 -10.82
N LEU A 69 19.93 -2.00 -11.31
CA LEU A 69 18.73 -2.82 -11.39
C LEU A 69 18.51 -3.26 -12.84
N PRO A 70 17.80 -4.39 -13.07
CA PRO A 70 17.39 -4.81 -14.41
C PRO A 70 16.67 -3.67 -15.16
N GLY A 71 17.13 -3.36 -16.38
CA GLY A 71 16.55 -2.30 -17.21
C GLY A 71 16.92 -0.87 -16.81
N GLN A 72 17.77 -0.68 -15.78
CA GLN A 72 18.29 0.63 -15.38
C GLN A 72 19.42 1.08 -16.32
N ALA A 73 19.46 2.37 -16.64
CA ALA A 73 20.56 2.97 -17.39
C ALA A 73 21.87 2.96 -16.59
N ALA A 74 23.01 2.87 -17.28
CA ALA A 74 24.33 2.63 -16.67
C ALA A 74 24.88 3.82 -15.85
N ASP A 75 24.38 5.03 -16.09
CA ASP A 75 24.79 6.27 -15.43
C ASP A 75 24.02 6.54 -14.12
N VAL A 76 23.09 5.66 -13.77
CA VAL A 76 22.21 5.88 -12.64
C VAL A 76 22.87 5.36 -11.35
N PRO A 77 22.96 6.19 -10.28
CA PRO A 77 23.62 5.79 -9.04
C PRO A 77 23.05 4.52 -8.41
N GLU A 78 23.93 3.77 -7.75
CA GLU A 78 23.58 2.59 -6.97
C GLU A 78 22.61 2.92 -5.82
N ILE A 79 21.86 1.91 -5.39
CA ILE A 79 21.02 2.00 -4.19
C ILE A 79 21.76 1.34 -3.05
N VAL A 80 21.94 2.06 -1.94
CA VAL A 80 22.58 1.56 -0.72
C VAL A 80 21.57 1.55 0.41
N MET A 81 21.39 0.41 1.06
CA MET A 81 20.52 0.23 2.22
C MET A 81 21.36 -0.12 3.44
N GLU A 82 21.33 0.70 4.47
CA GLU A 82 22.09 0.52 5.72
C GLU A 82 21.13 0.32 6.91
N THR A 83 21.44 -0.62 7.81
CA THR A 83 20.76 -0.78 9.10
C THR A 83 21.77 -0.96 10.24
N GLY A 84 21.36 -0.63 11.47
CA GLY A 84 22.18 -0.76 12.68
C GLY A 84 22.90 0.53 13.12
N ARG A 85 23.06 1.52 12.23
CA ARG A 85 23.71 2.81 12.57
C ARG A 85 22.75 3.82 13.20
N ILE A 86 21.59 4.05 12.58
CA ILE A 86 20.63 5.10 12.94
C ILE A 86 19.36 4.47 13.54
N ALA A 87 18.73 5.18 14.49
CA ALA A 87 17.44 4.81 15.11
C ALA A 87 17.40 3.41 15.77
N ARG A 88 18.48 3.01 16.45
CA ARG A 88 18.67 1.69 17.09
C ARG A 88 17.65 1.31 18.17
N GLN A 89 16.82 2.24 18.61
CA GLN A 89 15.74 1.97 19.58
C GLN A 89 14.42 1.59 18.90
N ALA A 90 14.26 1.87 17.60
CA ALA A 90 13.11 1.42 16.85
C ALA A 90 13.13 -0.12 16.75
N ALA A 91 11.96 -0.72 16.58
CA ALA A 91 11.86 -2.17 16.39
C ALA A 91 12.56 -2.61 15.09
N GLY A 92 12.57 -1.73 14.07
CA GLY A 92 13.41 -1.86 12.90
C GLY A 92 13.74 -0.48 12.31
N SER A 93 14.90 -0.35 11.66
CA SER A 93 15.29 0.88 10.97
C SER A 93 16.06 0.57 9.69
N LEU A 94 15.93 1.45 8.70
CA LEU A 94 16.68 1.39 7.46
C LEU A 94 16.95 2.80 6.94
N THR A 95 18.21 3.06 6.59
CA THR A 95 18.59 4.23 5.81
C THR A 95 18.81 3.78 4.37
N LEU A 96 18.07 4.36 3.43
CA LEU A 96 18.23 4.11 2.00
C LEU A 96 18.81 5.35 1.33
N THR A 97 19.94 5.17 0.65
CA THR A 97 20.63 6.21 -0.11
C THR A 97 20.66 5.87 -1.59
N ARG A 98 20.45 6.87 -2.43
CA ARG A 98 20.69 6.80 -3.87
C ARG A 98 21.15 8.16 -4.37
N GLY A 99 22.35 8.21 -4.95
CA GLY A 99 22.98 9.50 -5.26
C GLY A 99 23.21 10.30 -3.96
N GLU A 100 22.68 11.53 -3.90
CA GLU A 100 22.70 12.35 -2.68
C GLU A 100 21.34 12.38 -1.96
N SER A 101 20.34 11.65 -2.47
CA SER A 101 19.05 11.47 -1.82
C SER A 101 19.11 10.39 -0.74
N VAL A 102 18.67 10.72 0.48
CA VAL A 102 18.73 9.85 1.66
C VAL A 102 17.37 9.82 2.34
N ILE A 103 16.84 8.61 2.56
CA ILE A 103 15.58 8.37 3.26
C ILE A 103 15.86 7.52 4.50
N LEU A 104 15.36 7.95 5.65
CA LEU A 104 15.35 7.14 6.87
C LEU A 104 13.95 6.63 7.11
N ALA A 105 13.80 5.31 7.19
CA ALA A 105 12.57 4.66 7.59
C ALA A 105 12.74 3.96 8.95
N THR A 106 11.72 4.04 9.80
CA THR A 106 11.67 3.35 11.09
C THR A 106 10.33 2.66 11.29
N ALA A 107 10.38 1.47 11.87
CA ALA A 107 9.23 0.71 12.32
C ALA A 107 9.25 0.65 13.86
N ALA A 108 8.15 1.07 14.47
CA ALA A 108 7.94 0.98 15.92
C ALA A 108 6.62 0.25 16.20
N ARG A 109 6.57 -0.48 17.32
CA ARG A 109 5.35 -1.14 17.79
C ARG A 109 5.25 -1.14 19.31
N ASP A 110 4.05 -0.98 19.83
CA ASP A 110 3.79 -1.00 21.28
C ASP A 110 4.12 -2.37 21.89
N ASP A 111 4.57 -2.39 23.15
CA ASP A 111 4.84 -3.66 23.86
C ASP A 111 3.57 -4.44 24.20
N LYS A 112 2.46 -3.74 24.47
CA LYS A 112 1.18 -4.35 24.81
C LYS A 112 0.21 -4.29 23.62
N PRO A 113 -0.51 -5.38 23.31
CA PRO A 113 -1.50 -5.36 22.25
C PRO A 113 -2.73 -4.55 22.66
N LYS A 114 -3.42 -3.99 21.66
CA LYS A 114 -4.74 -3.37 21.84
C LYS A 114 -5.79 -4.46 21.68
N GLU A 115 -6.31 -5.00 22.78
CA GLU A 115 -7.27 -6.11 22.74
C GLU A 115 -8.66 -5.71 22.26
N GLU A 116 -9.02 -4.43 22.40
CA GLU A 116 -10.35 -3.89 22.10
C GLU A 116 -10.59 -3.58 20.61
N ILE A 117 -9.57 -3.70 19.76
CA ILE A 117 -9.68 -3.38 18.33
C ILE A 117 -9.78 -4.64 17.47
N ASP A 118 -10.63 -4.57 16.44
CA ASP A 118 -10.89 -5.64 15.48
C ASP A 118 -10.16 -5.45 14.15
N PHE A 119 -9.33 -4.41 14.03
CA PHE A 119 -8.56 -4.06 12.83
C PHE A 119 -7.05 -4.05 13.10
N LEU A 120 -6.26 -3.99 12.02
CA LEU A 120 -4.80 -3.83 12.06
C LEU A 120 -4.45 -2.34 12.32
N PRO A 121 -3.90 -1.98 13.50
CA PRO A 121 -3.54 -0.60 13.84
C PRO A 121 -2.19 -0.21 13.23
N LEU A 122 -2.15 -0.10 11.90
CA LEU A 122 -1.00 0.40 11.16
C LEU A 122 -1.21 1.88 10.83
N SER A 123 -0.24 2.71 11.22
CA SER A 123 -0.14 4.12 10.87
C SER A 123 1.14 4.36 10.08
N VAL A 124 1.04 5.14 9.01
CA VAL A 124 2.18 5.48 8.16
C VAL A 124 2.29 7.00 8.05
N GLU A 125 3.47 7.52 8.32
CA GLU A 125 3.79 8.94 8.20
C GLU A 125 5.02 9.12 7.33
N HIS A 126 4.84 9.81 6.22
CA HIS A 126 5.91 10.26 5.35
C HIS A 126 6.09 11.77 5.54
N GLN A 127 7.34 12.21 5.70
CA GLN A 127 7.67 13.63 5.83
C GLN A 127 8.86 13.99 4.94
N GLU A 128 8.64 15.00 4.12
CA GLU A 128 9.62 15.69 3.31
C GLU A 128 10.05 16.96 4.05
N ARG A 129 11.25 16.94 4.64
CA ARG A 129 11.75 18.10 5.38
C ARG A 129 12.32 19.12 4.42
N PHE A 130 11.94 20.40 4.51
CA PHE A 130 12.55 21.43 3.67
C PHE A 130 14.08 21.50 3.85
N SER A 131 14.57 21.18 5.05
CA SER A 131 16.00 21.09 5.33
C SER A 131 16.73 20.03 4.51
N SER A 132 16.03 19.01 4.00
CA SER A 132 16.64 17.96 3.18
C SER A 132 17.18 18.48 1.84
N ALA A 133 16.60 19.58 1.34
CA ALA A 133 17.04 20.29 0.15
C ALA A 133 17.80 21.60 0.49
N GLY A 134 18.18 21.80 1.76
CA GLY A 134 18.78 23.06 2.22
C GLY A 134 17.83 24.26 2.20
N LEU A 135 16.52 24.03 2.17
CA LEU A 135 15.48 25.06 2.14
C LEU A 135 14.89 25.30 3.53
N THR A 136 14.24 26.46 3.70
CA THR A 136 13.43 26.76 4.88
C THR A 136 11.97 26.88 4.46
N SER A 137 11.06 26.37 5.29
CA SER A 137 9.61 26.46 5.06
C SER A 137 9.16 27.89 4.73
N GLY A 138 8.33 28.02 3.69
CA GLY A 138 7.68 29.28 3.33
C GLY A 138 6.66 29.76 4.36
N SER A 139 6.23 28.89 5.27
CA SER A 139 5.24 29.17 6.33
C SER A 139 5.67 30.32 7.25
N TYR A 140 4.68 31.01 7.84
CA TYR A 140 4.90 32.07 8.82
C TYR A 140 5.76 31.60 10.00
N ASN A 141 5.52 30.38 10.48
CA ASN A 141 6.23 29.81 11.63
C ASN A 141 7.63 29.25 11.29
N LYS A 142 8.06 29.28 10.02
CA LYS A 142 9.36 28.75 9.54
C LYS A 142 9.65 27.32 10.04
N ARG A 143 8.60 26.50 10.10
CA ARG A 143 8.65 25.11 10.58
C ARG A 143 7.78 24.24 9.67
N ASP A 144 8.27 23.04 9.43
CA ASP A 144 7.52 21.98 8.74
C ASP A 144 6.23 21.72 9.52
N GLY A 145 5.10 21.89 8.83
CA GLY A 145 3.79 21.99 9.44
C GLY A 145 2.98 20.72 9.30
N ARG A 146 1.69 20.89 8.99
CA ARG A 146 0.84 19.77 8.59
C ARG A 146 1.40 19.12 7.31
N PRO A 147 1.24 17.80 7.15
CA PRO A 147 1.61 17.13 5.90
C PRO A 147 0.91 17.77 4.70
N ALA A 148 1.66 17.94 3.62
CA ALA A 148 1.17 18.33 2.31
C ALA A 148 0.38 17.19 1.66
N GLU A 149 -0.39 17.53 0.62
CA GLU A 149 -1.17 16.57 -0.17
C GLU A 149 -0.30 15.42 -0.70
N HIS A 150 0.87 15.76 -1.28
CA HIS A 150 1.81 14.76 -1.81
C HIS A 150 2.37 13.84 -0.72
N GLU A 151 2.75 14.36 0.46
CA GLU A 151 3.20 13.54 1.59
C GLU A 151 2.12 12.54 2.04
N ILE A 152 0.85 12.97 2.09
CA ILE A 152 -0.29 12.08 2.42
C ILE A 152 -0.47 11.01 1.34
N LEU A 153 -0.32 11.36 0.05
CA LEU A 153 -0.37 10.39 -1.04
C LEU A 153 0.76 9.35 -0.90
N VAL A 154 1.98 9.78 -0.56
CA VAL A 154 3.10 8.87 -0.31
C VAL A 154 2.84 7.96 0.90
N CYS A 155 2.23 8.47 1.98
CA CYS A 155 1.77 7.60 3.09
C CYS A 155 0.86 6.47 2.59
N ARG A 156 -0.07 6.79 1.68
CA ARG A 156 -0.98 5.78 1.09
C ARG A 156 -0.24 4.82 0.16
N LEU A 157 0.73 5.30 -0.61
CA LEU A 157 1.56 4.47 -1.48
C LEU A 157 2.39 3.46 -0.67
N ILE A 158 2.85 3.84 0.53
CA ILE A 158 3.54 2.94 1.47
C ILE A 158 2.54 1.97 2.13
N ASP A 159 1.40 2.46 2.64
CA ASP A 159 0.43 1.66 3.40
C ASP A 159 -0.22 0.53 2.56
N ARG A 160 -0.64 0.87 1.32
CA ARG A 160 -1.41 -0.03 0.44
C ARG A 160 -0.75 -1.40 0.19
N PRO A 161 0.53 -1.48 -0.23
CA PRO A 161 1.16 -2.77 -0.51
C PRO A 161 1.65 -3.49 0.76
N ILE A 162 1.96 -2.77 1.86
CA ILE A 162 2.49 -3.38 3.09
C ILE A 162 1.36 -3.97 3.95
N ARG A 163 0.25 -3.25 4.12
CA ARG A 163 -0.85 -3.62 5.02
C ARG A 163 -1.40 -5.04 4.80
N PRO A 164 -1.59 -5.55 3.57
CA PRO A 164 -2.09 -6.89 3.33
C PRO A 164 -1.11 -8.02 3.72
N LEU A 165 0.19 -7.72 3.81
CA LEU A 165 1.24 -8.71 4.07
C LEU A 165 1.56 -8.91 5.56
N ILE A 166 1.06 -8.02 6.42
CA ILE A 166 1.14 -8.18 7.87
C ILE A 166 0.17 -9.29 8.30
N ALA A 167 0.65 -10.25 9.07
CA ALA A 167 -0.14 -11.41 9.46
C ALA A 167 -1.47 -11.02 10.14
N ALA A 168 -2.56 -11.65 9.68
CA ALA A 168 -3.89 -11.41 10.21
C ALA A 168 -3.95 -11.81 11.69
N GLY A 169 -4.48 -10.92 12.54
CA GLY A 169 -4.45 -11.13 13.98
C GLY A 169 -3.43 -10.26 14.71
N TRP A 170 -2.56 -9.55 13.99
CA TRP A 170 -1.67 -8.56 14.61
C TRP A 170 -2.46 -7.42 15.29
N ARG A 171 -2.17 -7.15 16.57
CA ARG A 171 -2.88 -6.14 17.39
C ARG A 171 -1.98 -5.16 18.14
N HIS A 172 -0.68 -5.15 17.85
CA HIS A 172 0.20 -4.09 18.35
C HIS A 172 0.06 -2.86 17.46
N GLU A 173 -0.16 -1.70 18.09
CA GLU A 173 -0.10 -0.42 17.38
C GLU A 173 1.28 -0.32 16.71
N THR A 174 1.28 -0.14 15.39
CA THR A 174 2.47 -0.19 14.56
C THR A 174 2.57 1.12 13.78
N GLN A 175 3.69 1.81 13.94
CA GLN A 175 3.97 3.07 13.27
C GLN A 175 5.15 2.89 12.31
N LEU A 176 4.95 3.29 11.06
CA LEU A 176 6.01 3.48 10.08
C LEU A 176 6.24 4.96 9.87
N LEU A 177 7.47 5.40 10.10
CA LEU A 177 7.91 6.75 9.78
C LEU A 177 8.88 6.67 8.61
N SER A 178 8.71 7.55 7.63
CA SER A 178 9.61 7.72 6.48
C SER A 178 9.98 9.18 6.37
N TRP A 179 11.26 9.50 6.57
CA TRP A 179 11.78 10.86 6.49
C TRP A 179 12.76 11.01 5.34
N VAL A 180 12.51 11.98 4.46
CA VAL A 180 13.52 12.42 3.50
C VAL A 180 14.51 13.31 4.24
N LEU A 181 15.73 12.81 4.42
CA LEU A 181 16.81 13.50 5.16
C LEU A 181 17.71 14.34 4.25
N SER A 182 17.89 13.89 3.00
CA SER A 182 18.63 14.61 1.97
C SER A 182 17.93 14.39 0.62
N TYR A 183 17.90 15.42 -0.23
CA TYR A 183 17.26 15.35 -1.54
C TYR A 183 18.09 16.06 -2.60
N ASP A 184 18.45 15.33 -3.66
CA ASP A 184 19.31 15.81 -4.75
C ASP A 184 18.55 16.49 -5.90
N GLY A 185 17.22 16.41 -5.91
CA GLY A 185 16.39 17.03 -6.94
C GLY A 185 16.38 16.28 -8.28
N VAL A 186 17.03 15.12 -8.40
CA VAL A 186 17.16 14.42 -9.68
C VAL A 186 16.00 13.46 -9.92
N ARG A 187 15.57 12.71 -8.91
CA ARG A 187 14.54 11.64 -9.01
C ARG A 187 13.56 11.71 -7.85
N SER A 188 12.34 11.20 -8.05
CA SER A 188 11.37 11.08 -6.96
C SER A 188 11.87 10.11 -5.86
N CYS A 189 11.65 10.50 -4.59
CA CYS A 189 11.92 9.67 -3.42
C CYS A 189 10.79 8.67 -3.12
N ASP A 190 9.61 8.81 -3.73
CA ASP A 190 8.41 8.03 -3.44
C ASP A 190 8.63 6.49 -3.51
N PRO A 191 9.19 5.91 -4.60
CA PRO A 191 9.43 4.47 -4.65
C PRO A 191 10.47 3.99 -3.61
N LEU A 192 11.45 4.85 -3.32
CA LEU A 192 12.47 4.55 -2.30
C LEU A 192 11.87 4.59 -0.89
N ALA A 193 10.92 5.50 -0.63
CA ALA A 193 10.22 5.58 0.65
C ALA A 193 9.38 4.32 0.95
N ILE A 194 8.72 3.76 -0.08
CA ILE A 194 8.00 2.47 0.03
C ILE A 194 8.98 1.34 0.35
N THR A 195 10.07 1.25 -0.41
CA THR A 195 11.07 0.20 -0.24
C THR A 195 11.75 0.28 1.13
N ALA A 196 12.15 1.48 1.56
CA ALA A 196 12.78 1.72 2.86
C ALA A 196 11.83 1.39 4.01
N SER A 197 10.57 1.82 3.92
CA SER A 197 9.55 1.55 4.94
C SER A 197 9.23 0.07 5.06
N SER A 198 9.13 -0.64 3.94
CA SER A 198 8.89 -2.09 3.95
C SER A 198 10.08 -2.85 4.52
N ALA A 199 11.31 -2.51 4.12
CA ALA A 199 12.51 -3.12 4.66
C ALA A 199 12.67 -2.82 6.16
N ALA A 200 12.43 -1.60 6.63
CA ALA A 200 12.45 -1.28 8.07
C ALA A 200 11.43 -2.13 8.86
N LEU A 201 10.22 -2.35 8.32
CA LEU A 201 9.24 -3.25 8.93
C LEU A 201 9.68 -4.71 8.87
N TYR A 202 10.26 -5.14 7.75
CA TYR A 202 10.78 -6.50 7.56
C TYR A 202 11.96 -6.79 8.50
N LEU A 203 12.74 -5.79 8.88
CA LEU A 203 13.81 -5.89 9.87
C LEU A 203 13.33 -5.78 11.32
N SER A 204 12.03 -5.62 11.56
CA SER A 204 11.44 -5.61 12.90
C SER A 204 10.88 -6.98 13.31
N ASP A 205 10.39 -7.07 14.55
CA ASP A 205 9.68 -8.25 15.04
C ASP A 205 8.22 -8.33 14.53
N VAL A 206 7.72 -7.32 13.82
CA VAL A 206 6.38 -7.37 13.20
C VAL A 206 6.33 -8.48 12.14
N PRO A 207 5.29 -9.36 12.16
CA PRO A 207 5.18 -10.52 11.27
C PRO A 207 4.75 -10.11 9.85
N LEU A 208 5.66 -9.44 9.14
CA LEU A 208 5.55 -9.17 7.70
C LEU A 208 6.01 -10.40 6.93
N SER A 209 5.12 -10.96 6.11
CA SER A 209 5.37 -12.24 5.39
C SER A 209 6.48 -12.14 4.33
N LYS A 210 6.54 -11.03 3.59
CA LYS A 210 7.53 -10.79 2.52
C LYS A 210 7.89 -9.30 2.46
N PRO A 211 9.12 -8.94 2.10
CA PRO A 211 9.47 -7.55 1.84
C PRO A 211 8.79 -7.06 0.54
N VAL A 212 8.47 -5.77 0.52
CA VAL A 212 7.92 -5.06 -0.63
C VAL A 212 8.96 -4.07 -1.12
N ALA A 213 9.16 -4.03 -2.43
CA ALA A 213 9.91 -2.97 -3.09
C ALA A 213 9.02 -2.24 -4.08
N ALA A 214 9.44 -1.04 -4.45
CA ALA A 214 8.73 -0.23 -5.43
C ALA A 214 9.69 0.45 -6.39
N VAL A 215 9.20 0.69 -7.60
CA VAL A 215 9.89 1.42 -8.65
C VAL A 215 8.90 2.33 -9.38
N GLN A 216 9.46 3.32 -10.07
CA GLN A 216 8.72 4.18 -10.98
C GLN A 216 9.09 3.82 -12.42
N VAL A 217 8.10 3.68 -13.30
CA VAL A 217 8.30 3.38 -14.71
C VAL A 217 7.77 4.53 -15.56
N GLY A 218 8.65 5.02 -16.43
CA GLY A 218 8.34 5.98 -17.48
C GLY A 218 8.55 5.38 -18.87
N LEU A 219 8.35 6.22 -19.88
CA LEU A 219 8.62 5.92 -21.27
C LEU A 219 9.43 7.08 -21.85
N SER A 220 10.41 6.77 -22.69
CA SER A 220 11.21 7.76 -23.39
C SER A 220 10.34 8.71 -24.23
N GLU A 221 10.87 9.90 -24.54
CA GLU A 221 10.14 10.96 -25.25
C GLU A 221 9.58 10.51 -26.62
N ASP A 222 10.29 9.60 -27.30
CA ASP A 222 9.88 8.97 -28.57
C ASP A 222 8.88 7.81 -28.40
N GLY A 223 8.59 7.41 -27.16
CA GLY A 223 7.62 6.36 -26.84
C GLY A 223 8.11 4.93 -27.09
N SER A 224 9.42 4.73 -27.29
CA SER A 224 10.01 3.46 -27.73
C SER A 224 10.55 2.60 -26.58
N THR A 225 11.08 3.21 -25.53
CA THR A 225 11.88 2.53 -24.49
C THR A 225 11.33 2.83 -23.10
N TYR A 226 11.17 1.80 -22.28
CA TYR A 226 10.78 1.96 -20.88
C TYR A 226 11.95 2.48 -20.05
N LEU A 227 11.68 3.41 -19.15
CA LEU A 227 12.67 4.02 -18.25
C LEU A 227 12.39 3.59 -16.82
N LEU A 228 13.38 3.01 -16.14
CA LEU A 228 13.27 2.63 -14.74
C LEU A 228 13.78 3.75 -13.84
N ASN A 229 12.94 4.17 -12.89
CA ASN A 229 13.18 5.27 -11.96
C ASN A 229 13.76 6.51 -12.68
N PRO A 230 13.06 7.03 -13.70
CA PRO A 230 13.53 8.16 -14.49
C PRO A 230 13.72 9.40 -13.63
N SER A 231 14.59 10.29 -14.10
CA SER A 231 14.72 11.64 -13.56
C SER A 231 13.42 12.43 -13.69
N LEU A 232 13.31 13.52 -12.92
CA LEU A 232 12.15 14.42 -13.00
C LEU A 232 11.96 14.98 -14.42
N ASP A 233 13.05 15.33 -15.11
CA ASP A 233 13.03 15.86 -16.48
C ASP A 233 12.56 14.82 -17.50
N GLU A 234 13.00 13.57 -17.36
CA GLU A 234 12.54 12.46 -18.20
C GLU A 234 11.06 12.15 -17.92
N MET A 235 10.64 12.17 -16.66
CA MET A 235 9.26 11.93 -16.24
C MET A 235 8.29 13.03 -16.71
N GLU A 236 8.74 14.29 -16.81
CA GLU A 236 7.93 15.38 -17.37
C GLU A 236 7.55 15.10 -18.82
N LYS A 237 8.50 14.57 -19.60
CA LYS A 237 8.32 14.22 -21.02
C LYS A 237 7.67 12.86 -21.27
N SER A 238 7.64 12.02 -20.25
CA SER A 238 7.09 10.67 -20.35
C SER A 238 5.57 10.68 -20.59
N GLN A 239 5.12 9.77 -21.46
CA GLN A 239 3.69 9.51 -21.71
C GLN A 239 3.06 8.61 -20.65
N VAL A 240 3.87 8.02 -19.77
CA VAL A 240 3.43 7.13 -18.69
C VAL A 240 4.17 7.45 -17.40
N HIS A 241 3.44 7.44 -16.30
CA HIS A 241 3.99 7.60 -14.98
C HIS A 241 3.37 6.52 -14.11
N LEU A 242 4.07 5.42 -13.87
CA LEU A 242 3.59 4.33 -13.03
C LEU A 242 4.51 4.11 -11.84
N THR A 243 3.98 4.25 -10.63
CA THR A 243 4.60 3.71 -9.42
C THR A 243 4.03 2.32 -9.19
N ILE A 244 4.92 1.33 -9.19
CA ILE A 244 4.57 -0.08 -9.03
C ILE A 244 5.23 -0.56 -7.74
N ALA A 245 4.48 -1.22 -6.87
CA ALA A 245 5.01 -1.87 -5.68
C ALA A 245 4.54 -3.33 -5.61
N GLY A 246 5.44 -4.20 -5.17
CA GLY A 246 5.19 -5.62 -5.14
C GLY A 246 6.19 -6.39 -4.29
N THR A 247 5.95 -7.69 -4.22
CA THR A 247 6.89 -8.68 -3.71
C THR A 247 7.65 -9.32 -4.86
N GLU A 248 8.56 -10.23 -4.57
CA GLU A 248 9.22 -11.04 -5.60
C GLU A 248 8.22 -11.79 -6.50
N ASP A 249 7.12 -12.29 -5.94
CA ASP A 249 6.20 -13.14 -6.70
C ASP A 249 5.11 -12.37 -7.43
N ALA A 250 4.70 -11.21 -6.90
CA ALA A 250 3.50 -10.53 -7.36
C ALA A 250 3.52 -9.02 -7.14
N VAL A 251 2.90 -8.32 -8.10
CA VAL A 251 2.56 -6.90 -7.99
C VAL A 251 1.37 -6.74 -7.05
N LEU A 252 1.47 -5.82 -6.08
CA LEU A 252 0.44 -5.57 -5.06
C LEU A 252 -0.26 -4.23 -5.26
N MET A 253 0.47 -3.25 -5.79
CA MET A 253 -0.03 -1.89 -5.95
C MET A 253 0.51 -1.28 -7.23
N ILE A 254 -0.38 -0.64 -7.98
CA ILE A 254 -0.06 0.20 -9.12
C ILE A 254 -0.80 1.52 -8.90
N GLU A 255 -0.06 2.62 -8.99
CA GLU A 255 -0.60 3.98 -9.00
C GLU A 255 0.07 4.73 -10.15
N GLY A 256 -0.68 5.52 -10.90
CA GLY A 256 -0.06 6.31 -11.94
C GLY A 256 -1.01 6.98 -12.90
N ALA A 257 -0.45 7.51 -13.98
CA ALA A 257 -1.18 8.13 -15.06
C ALA A 257 -0.54 7.81 -16.42
N ALA A 258 -1.34 7.85 -17.48
CA ALA A 258 -0.86 7.64 -18.84
C ALA A 258 -1.62 8.51 -19.85
N ASP A 259 -0.96 8.86 -20.95
CA ASP A 259 -1.51 9.59 -22.08
C ASP A 259 -2.17 8.61 -23.08
N PHE A 260 -3.32 8.03 -22.69
CA PHE A 260 -4.14 7.14 -23.54
C PHE A 260 -3.34 6.01 -24.22
N LEU A 261 -2.45 5.36 -23.46
CA LEU A 261 -1.67 4.25 -23.99
C LEU A 261 -2.51 2.97 -24.12
N PRO A 262 -2.24 2.15 -25.16
CA PRO A 262 -2.80 0.81 -25.29
C PRO A 262 -2.53 -0.09 -24.06
N GLU A 263 -3.45 -1.02 -23.77
CA GLU A 263 -3.36 -1.89 -22.60
C GLU A 263 -2.12 -2.80 -22.61
N ASP A 264 -1.69 -3.27 -23.78
CA ASP A 264 -0.50 -4.11 -23.94
C ASP A 264 0.78 -3.37 -23.52
N LYS A 265 0.90 -2.08 -23.90
CA LYS A 265 2.01 -1.22 -23.44
C LYS A 265 2.00 -1.00 -21.94
N MET A 266 0.82 -0.87 -21.32
CA MET A 266 0.68 -0.73 -19.87
C MET A 266 1.10 -2.02 -19.14
N ILE A 267 0.68 -3.18 -19.64
CA ILE A 267 1.08 -4.48 -19.09
C ILE A 267 2.59 -4.69 -19.19
N GLN A 268 3.19 -4.32 -20.32
CA GLN A 268 4.65 -4.39 -20.50
C GLN A 268 5.39 -3.47 -19.52
N ALA A 269 4.90 -2.24 -19.29
CA ALA A 269 5.47 -1.33 -18.29
C ALA A 269 5.44 -1.93 -16.87
N VAL A 270 4.35 -2.61 -16.52
CA VAL A 270 4.20 -3.28 -15.22
C VAL A 270 5.20 -4.43 -15.07
N LYS A 271 5.37 -5.27 -16.12
CA LYS A 271 6.35 -6.37 -16.11
C LYS A 271 7.78 -5.85 -16.00
N PHE A 272 8.12 -4.83 -16.79
CA PHE A 272 9.42 -4.17 -16.75
C PHE A 272 9.77 -3.64 -15.35
N GLY A 273 8.80 -2.99 -14.67
CA GLY A 273 9.00 -2.54 -13.29
C GLY A 273 9.11 -3.69 -12.28
N HIS A 274 8.37 -4.78 -12.48
CA HIS A 274 8.35 -5.92 -11.55
C HIS A 274 9.68 -6.68 -11.53
N GLU A 275 10.39 -6.79 -12.66
CA GLU A 275 11.73 -7.41 -12.71
C GLU A 275 12.74 -6.70 -11.77
N ALA A 276 12.70 -5.38 -11.70
CA ALA A 276 13.52 -4.60 -10.78
C ALA A 276 13.08 -4.76 -9.31
N ILE A 277 11.76 -4.84 -9.06
CA ILE A 277 11.20 -5.10 -7.72
C ILE A 277 11.67 -6.45 -7.18
N GLN A 278 11.70 -7.49 -8.03
CA GLN A 278 12.17 -8.82 -7.65
C GLN A 278 13.60 -8.79 -7.11
N THR A 279 14.48 -8.08 -7.82
CA THR A 279 15.89 -7.91 -7.41
C THR A 279 15.99 -7.22 -6.05
N LEU A 280 15.26 -6.13 -5.84
CA LEU A 280 15.23 -5.41 -4.56
C LEU A 280 14.70 -6.28 -3.42
N CYS A 281 13.63 -7.04 -3.65
CA CYS A 281 13.03 -7.94 -2.66
C CYS A 281 14.01 -9.05 -2.24
N ARG A 282 14.75 -9.66 -3.19
CA ARG A 282 15.77 -10.68 -2.88
C ARG A 282 16.88 -10.12 -1.99
N GLY A 283 17.36 -8.92 -2.28
CA GLY A 283 18.37 -8.26 -1.45
C GLY A 283 17.86 -7.95 -0.04
N ILE A 284 16.63 -7.43 0.10
CA ILE A 284 16.03 -7.15 1.42
C ILE A 284 15.81 -8.46 2.20
N PHE A 285 15.43 -9.54 1.52
CA PHE A 285 15.31 -10.86 2.14
C PHE A 285 16.65 -11.31 2.73
N ALA A 286 17.73 -11.27 1.93
CA ALA A 286 19.08 -11.61 2.38
C ALA A 286 19.58 -10.72 3.53
N LEU A 287 19.26 -9.42 3.50
CA LEU A 287 19.54 -8.50 4.60
C LEU A 287 18.80 -8.93 5.88
N GLY A 288 17.53 -9.31 5.79
CA GLY A 288 16.76 -9.81 6.93
C GLY A 288 17.33 -11.10 7.51
N GLU A 289 17.83 -12.03 6.69
CA GLU A 289 18.51 -13.24 7.15
C GLU A 289 19.81 -12.92 7.90
N ALA A 290 20.58 -11.93 7.43
CA ALA A 290 21.82 -11.52 8.08
C ALA A 290 21.60 -10.82 9.43
N VAL A 291 20.54 -10.01 9.56
CA VAL A 291 20.18 -9.38 10.85
C VAL A 291 19.55 -10.40 11.81
N GLY A 292 18.75 -11.35 11.30
CA GLY A 292 18.26 -12.50 12.08
C GLY A 292 17.16 -12.17 13.11
N VAL A 293 16.35 -11.13 12.87
CA VAL A 293 15.27 -10.74 13.80
C VAL A 293 14.14 -11.79 13.82
N VAL A 294 13.79 -12.23 15.03
CA VAL A 294 12.70 -13.20 15.24
C VAL A 294 11.35 -12.49 15.19
N LYS A 295 10.45 -13.01 14.35
CA LYS A 295 9.08 -12.49 14.21
C LYS A 295 8.22 -12.84 15.42
N ASN A 296 7.38 -11.89 15.83
CA ASN A 296 6.47 -12.02 16.95
C ASN A 296 5.06 -12.38 16.44
N PHE A 297 4.53 -13.52 16.92
CA PHE A 297 3.18 -13.99 16.58
C PHE A 297 2.24 -14.01 17.80
N SER A 298 2.59 -13.33 18.90
CA SER A 298 1.88 -13.41 20.20
C SER A 298 0.38 -13.11 20.13
N THR A 299 -0.04 -12.20 19.25
CA THR A 299 -1.43 -11.75 19.10
C THR A 299 -2.24 -12.61 18.13
N ILE A 300 -1.56 -13.47 17.37
CA ILE A 300 -2.17 -14.26 16.31
C ILE A 300 -2.67 -15.56 16.94
N LYS A 301 -3.98 -15.58 17.23
CA LYS A 301 -4.67 -16.77 17.73
C LYS A 301 -5.07 -17.66 16.57
N ALA A 302 -4.79 -18.95 16.68
CA ALA A 302 -5.37 -19.94 15.78
C ALA A 302 -6.90 -19.98 16.00
N GLN A 303 -7.66 -20.23 14.92
CA GLN A 303 -9.08 -20.49 15.08
C GLN A 303 -9.29 -21.82 15.82
N PRO A 304 -10.35 -21.93 16.65
CA PRO A 304 -10.71 -23.21 17.27
C PRO A 304 -10.93 -24.31 16.23
N GLU A 305 -10.47 -25.51 16.54
CA GLU A 305 -10.55 -26.66 15.64
C GLU A 305 -12.00 -27.01 15.31
N GLY A 306 -12.31 -27.20 14.02
CA GLY A 306 -13.65 -27.52 13.54
C GLY A 306 -14.67 -26.37 13.56
N LEU A 307 -14.32 -25.17 14.06
CA LEU A 307 -15.25 -24.03 14.08
C LEU A 307 -15.71 -23.64 12.67
N GLN A 308 -14.77 -23.47 11.73
CA GLN A 308 -15.09 -23.09 10.36
C GLN A 308 -15.98 -24.13 9.67
N GLU A 309 -15.67 -25.42 9.84
CA GLU A 309 -16.45 -26.52 9.25
C GLU A 309 -17.89 -26.56 9.79
N LYS A 310 -18.07 -26.33 11.10
CA LYS A 310 -19.39 -26.27 11.71
C LYS A 310 -20.19 -25.07 11.23
N VAL A 311 -19.56 -23.89 11.14
CA VAL A 311 -20.20 -22.67 10.61
C VAL A 311 -20.62 -22.88 9.16
N ASP A 312 -19.73 -23.45 8.34
CA ASP A 312 -20.00 -23.76 6.94
C ASP A 312 -21.19 -24.73 6.82
N ALA A 313 -21.19 -25.84 7.56
CA ALA A 313 -22.26 -26.83 7.51
C ALA A 313 -23.63 -26.27 7.95
N ALA A 314 -23.66 -25.35 8.91
CA ALA A 314 -24.91 -24.81 9.45
C ALA A 314 -25.47 -23.60 8.66
N PHE A 315 -24.61 -22.81 8.01
CA PHE A 315 -25.01 -21.52 7.43
C PHE A 315 -24.75 -21.37 5.93
N MET A 316 -24.05 -22.30 5.26
CA MET A 316 -23.78 -22.21 3.82
C MET A 316 -25.06 -22.01 2.99
N ASP A 317 -26.06 -22.86 3.16
CA ASP A 317 -27.31 -22.78 2.40
C ASP A 317 -28.08 -21.47 2.66
N LYS A 318 -28.01 -20.96 3.90
CA LYS A 318 -28.64 -19.68 4.28
C LYS A 318 -27.95 -18.49 3.60
N VAL A 319 -26.62 -18.52 3.55
CA VAL A 319 -25.80 -17.49 2.90
C VAL A 319 -26.05 -17.52 1.39
N ASP A 320 -26.10 -18.70 0.78
CA ASP A 320 -26.41 -18.84 -0.64
C ASP A 320 -27.82 -18.39 -0.97
N GLY A 321 -28.79 -18.74 -0.11
CA GLY A 321 -30.16 -18.24 -0.21
C GLY A 321 -30.24 -16.72 -0.13
N MET A 322 -29.49 -16.09 0.79
CA MET A 322 -29.40 -14.63 0.89
C MET A 322 -28.87 -14.01 -0.41
N TYR A 323 -27.76 -14.53 -0.96
CA TYR A 323 -27.22 -14.02 -2.22
C TYR A 323 -28.10 -14.34 -3.43
N ALA A 324 -28.94 -15.38 -3.36
CA ALA A 324 -29.88 -15.73 -4.43
C ALA A 324 -31.07 -14.77 -4.56
N ILE A 325 -31.47 -14.12 -3.47
CA ILE A 325 -32.56 -13.14 -3.49
C ILE A 325 -32.21 -11.96 -4.42
N GLY A 326 -30.91 -11.63 -4.53
CA GLY A 326 -30.47 -10.41 -5.20
C GLY A 326 -31.00 -9.15 -4.47
N GLY A 327 -30.83 -7.98 -5.08
CA GLY A 327 -31.46 -6.75 -4.59
C GLY A 327 -30.50 -5.71 -4.00
N THR A 328 -31.07 -4.80 -3.20
CA THR A 328 -30.37 -3.59 -2.73
C THR A 328 -29.45 -3.87 -1.55
N LYS A 329 -28.46 -3.00 -1.36
CA LYS A 329 -27.50 -3.11 -0.24
C LYS A 329 -28.19 -3.16 1.11
N LYS A 330 -29.29 -2.41 1.27
CA LYS A 330 -30.04 -2.33 2.53
C LYS A 330 -30.74 -3.66 2.86
N ALA A 331 -31.45 -4.24 1.90
CA ALA A 331 -32.16 -5.51 2.11
C ALA A 331 -31.18 -6.65 2.47
N GLN A 332 -30.05 -6.72 1.76
CA GLN A 332 -29.00 -7.70 2.07
C GLN A 332 -28.34 -7.43 3.43
N GLY A 333 -28.13 -6.17 3.78
CA GLY A 333 -27.57 -5.79 5.08
C GLY A 333 -28.43 -6.21 6.27
N GLU A 334 -29.76 -6.13 6.15
CA GLU A 334 -30.70 -6.56 7.19
C GLU A 334 -30.67 -8.08 7.40
N ILE A 335 -30.66 -8.86 6.31
CA ILE A 335 -30.55 -10.32 6.37
C ILE A 335 -29.18 -10.73 6.94
N MET A 336 -28.10 -10.11 6.47
CA MET A 336 -26.75 -10.39 6.93
C MET A 336 -26.57 -10.07 8.43
N SER A 337 -27.18 -8.98 8.93
CA SER A 337 -27.19 -8.64 10.35
C SER A 337 -27.94 -9.68 11.18
N THR A 338 -29.04 -10.21 10.65
CA THR A 338 -29.83 -11.26 11.30
C THR A 338 -29.05 -12.57 11.37
N LEU A 339 -28.47 -13.00 10.25
CA LEU A 339 -27.63 -14.21 10.18
C LEU A 339 -26.41 -14.09 11.10
N SER A 340 -25.75 -12.93 11.13
CA SER A 340 -24.60 -12.70 12.02
C SER A 340 -24.96 -12.89 13.50
N LYS A 341 -26.15 -12.43 13.93
CA LYS A 341 -26.64 -12.66 15.30
C LYS A 341 -26.97 -14.13 15.54
N GLU A 342 -27.60 -14.79 14.57
CA GLU A 342 -27.96 -16.21 14.66
C GLU A 342 -26.72 -17.09 14.80
N VAL A 343 -25.66 -16.83 14.02
CA VAL A 343 -24.39 -17.58 14.09
C VAL A 343 -23.77 -17.47 15.47
N VAL A 344 -23.73 -16.26 16.05
CA VAL A 344 -23.21 -16.07 17.41
C VAL A 344 -24.06 -16.85 18.41
N GLN A 345 -25.39 -16.76 18.34
CA GLN A 345 -26.28 -17.48 19.26
C GLN A 345 -26.13 -19.01 19.20
N VAL A 346 -25.87 -19.57 18.02
CA VAL A 346 -25.72 -21.03 17.84
C VAL A 346 -24.39 -21.53 18.38
N PHE A 347 -23.29 -20.80 18.16
CA PHE A 347 -21.94 -21.27 18.47
C PHE A 347 -21.35 -20.73 19.77
N GLU A 348 -21.90 -19.65 20.35
CA GLU A 348 -21.46 -19.11 21.64
C GLU A 348 -21.57 -20.14 22.80
N PRO A 349 -22.60 -21.01 22.89
CA PRO A 349 -22.63 -22.04 23.94
C PRO A 349 -21.51 -23.08 23.81
N GLU A 350 -21.04 -23.34 22.59
CA GLU A 350 -19.99 -24.32 22.31
C GLU A 350 -18.59 -23.70 22.38
N PHE A 351 -18.46 -22.42 22.04
CA PHE A 351 -17.22 -21.66 22.01
C PHE A 351 -17.38 -20.30 22.72
N PRO A 352 -17.60 -20.28 24.06
CA PRO A 352 -17.98 -19.06 24.79
C PRO A 352 -16.89 -17.98 24.82
N GLU A 353 -15.61 -18.37 24.71
CA GLU A 353 -14.48 -17.42 24.75
C GLU A 353 -14.08 -16.90 23.35
N ASP A 354 -14.69 -17.42 22.28
CA ASP A 354 -14.23 -17.24 20.90
C ASP A 354 -15.23 -16.49 20.00
N VAL A 355 -16.06 -15.61 20.58
CA VAL A 355 -17.06 -14.81 19.84
C VAL A 355 -16.45 -14.04 18.65
N VAL A 356 -15.21 -13.57 18.79
CA VAL A 356 -14.47 -12.90 17.70
C VAL A 356 -14.12 -13.88 16.59
N ALA A 357 -13.70 -15.10 16.92
CA ALA A 357 -13.40 -16.13 15.94
C ALA A 357 -14.68 -16.61 15.23
N ILE A 358 -15.81 -16.74 15.94
CA ILE A 358 -17.12 -17.07 15.36
C ILE A 358 -17.52 -16.03 14.30
N LYS A 359 -17.45 -14.74 14.64
CA LYS A 359 -17.73 -13.63 13.69
C LYS A 359 -16.76 -13.65 12.50
N GLY A 360 -15.48 -13.96 12.77
CA GLY A 360 -14.46 -14.12 11.74
C GLY A 360 -14.77 -15.25 10.76
N ALA A 361 -15.15 -16.43 11.27
CA ALA A 361 -15.50 -17.60 10.47
C ALA A 361 -16.74 -17.37 9.61
N PHE A 362 -17.75 -16.67 10.14
CA PHE A 362 -18.92 -16.28 9.36
C PHE A 362 -18.59 -15.28 8.26
N LYS A 363 -17.76 -14.28 8.56
CA LYS A 363 -17.29 -13.31 7.56
C LYS A 363 -16.50 -13.99 6.45
N ASP A 364 -15.66 -14.96 6.79
CA ASP A 364 -14.93 -15.76 5.81
C ASP A 364 -15.87 -16.58 4.92
N LEU A 365 -16.88 -17.23 5.51
CA LEU A 365 -17.93 -17.95 4.77
C LEU A 365 -18.66 -17.02 3.78
N LEU A 366 -19.07 -15.83 4.21
CA LEU A 366 -19.71 -14.83 3.34
C LEU A 366 -18.82 -14.49 2.14
N CYS A 367 -17.53 -14.23 2.38
CA CYS A 367 -16.58 -13.93 1.32
C CYS A 367 -16.43 -15.11 0.35
N ARG A 368 -16.16 -16.33 0.86
CA ARG A 368 -15.96 -17.52 0.02
C ARG A 368 -17.20 -17.83 -0.82
N ARG A 369 -18.39 -17.81 -0.23
CA ARG A 369 -19.64 -18.09 -0.95
C ARG A 369 -19.98 -17.04 -2.00
N MET A 370 -19.68 -15.76 -1.74
CA MET A 370 -19.87 -14.71 -2.75
C MET A 370 -19.08 -15.00 -4.03
N PHE A 371 -17.81 -15.41 -3.92
CA PHE A 371 -16.98 -15.76 -5.07
C PHE A 371 -17.39 -17.08 -5.71
N ALA A 372 -17.59 -18.14 -4.90
CA ALA A 372 -18.00 -19.45 -5.41
C ALA A 372 -19.30 -19.36 -6.22
N ARG A 373 -20.31 -18.64 -5.69
CA ARG A 373 -21.56 -18.40 -6.40
C ARG A 373 -21.37 -17.64 -7.70
N ALA A 374 -20.55 -16.59 -7.72
CA ALA A 374 -20.28 -15.83 -8.93
C ALA A 374 -19.63 -16.69 -10.01
N GLN A 375 -18.77 -17.64 -9.63
CA GLN A 375 -18.15 -18.60 -10.53
C GLN A 375 -19.11 -19.69 -11.01
N GLU A 376 -19.94 -20.25 -10.11
CA GLU A 376 -20.87 -21.35 -10.40
C GLU A 376 -22.07 -20.88 -11.24
N THR A 377 -22.63 -19.72 -10.91
CA THR A 377 -23.89 -19.23 -11.50
C THR A 377 -23.70 -18.15 -12.56
N GLY A 378 -22.51 -17.53 -12.62
CA GLY A 378 -22.25 -16.34 -13.44
C GLY A 378 -22.93 -15.07 -12.92
N LEU A 379 -23.60 -15.14 -11.76
CA LEU A 379 -24.35 -14.04 -11.16
C LEU A 379 -23.67 -13.53 -9.89
N ARG A 380 -23.57 -12.21 -9.78
CA ARG A 380 -23.04 -11.51 -8.62
C ARG A 380 -24.08 -11.44 -7.50
N ALA A 381 -23.64 -11.02 -6.31
CA ALA A 381 -24.49 -10.84 -5.13
C ALA A 381 -25.71 -9.94 -5.38
N ASP A 382 -25.64 -8.99 -6.31
CA ASP A 382 -26.75 -8.08 -6.66
C ASP A 382 -27.56 -8.55 -7.88
N GLY A 383 -27.37 -9.79 -8.33
CA GLY A 383 -28.11 -10.42 -9.43
C GLY A 383 -27.62 -10.06 -10.83
N ARG A 384 -26.57 -9.23 -10.95
CA ARG A 384 -25.97 -8.85 -12.25
C ARG A 384 -24.98 -9.89 -12.75
N GLY A 385 -24.79 -9.97 -14.06
CA GLY A 385 -23.69 -10.72 -14.66
C GLY A 385 -22.32 -10.12 -14.37
N VAL A 386 -21.26 -10.89 -14.63
CA VAL A 386 -19.87 -10.47 -14.37
C VAL A 386 -19.43 -9.22 -15.16
N ALA A 387 -19.97 -9.03 -16.37
CA ALA A 387 -19.67 -7.89 -17.25
C ALA A 387 -20.68 -6.73 -17.13
N ASP A 388 -21.79 -6.92 -16.42
CA ASP A 388 -22.87 -5.95 -16.40
C ASP A 388 -22.54 -4.74 -15.53
N ILE A 389 -22.87 -3.55 -16.04
CA ILE A 389 -22.73 -2.27 -15.33
C ILE A 389 -24.04 -1.93 -14.64
N ARG A 390 -23.99 -1.28 -13.47
CA ARG A 390 -25.19 -0.75 -12.79
C ARG A 390 -25.83 0.34 -13.64
N HIS A 391 -27.13 0.56 -13.46
CA HIS A 391 -27.85 1.66 -14.12
C HIS A 391 -27.11 2.99 -13.94
N ILE A 392 -26.95 3.73 -15.04
CA ILE A 392 -26.26 5.02 -15.09
C ILE A 392 -27.31 6.10 -15.38
N ASP A 393 -27.32 7.13 -14.55
CA ASP A 393 -28.08 8.35 -14.77
C ASP A 393 -27.13 9.56 -14.74
N VAL A 394 -27.29 10.47 -15.69
CA VAL A 394 -26.40 11.62 -15.86
C VAL A 394 -27.23 12.87 -16.09
N GLN A 395 -27.03 13.86 -15.23
CA GLN A 395 -27.67 15.17 -15.36
C GLN A 395 -26.62 16.27 -15.36
N ALA A 396 -26.53 17.02 -16.46
CA ALA A 396 -25.67 18.20 -16.57
C ALA A 396 -26.44 19.47 -16.22
N GLY A 397 -25.76 20.49 -15.67
CA GLY A 397 -26.34 21.79 -15.38
C GLY A 397 -27.35 21.80 -14.21
N LEU A 398 -27.17 20.92 -13.22
CA LEU A 398 -28.05 20.82 -12.05
C LEU A 398 -28.11 22.13 -11.23
N LEU A 399 -26.96 22.76 -11.02
CA LEU A 399 -26.81 23.91 -10.14
C LEU A 399 -26.83 25.23 -10.94
N PRO A 400 -27.64 26.23 -10.54
CA PRO A 400 -27.92 27.41 -11.36
C PRO A 400 -26.81 28.47 -11.43
N ARG A 401 -25.90 28.51 -10.44
CA ARG A 401 -24.93 29.61 -10.26
C ARG A 401 -23.49 29.26 -10.66
N VAL A 402 -23.12 27.99 -10.57
CA VAL A 402 -21.74 27.53 -10.81
C VAL A 402 -21.43 27.53 -12.31
N HIS A 403 -20.15 27.64 -12.69
CA HIS A 403 -19.78 27.65 -14.10
C HIS A 403 -20.12 26.33 -14.81
N GLY A 404 -19.98 25.20 -14.11
CA GLY A 404 -20.44 23.89 -14.56
C GLY A 404 -20.84 23.01 -13.39
N SER A 405 -21.84 22.16 -13.60
CA SER A 405 -22.24 21.13 -12.65
C SER A 405 -22.69 19.87 -13.34
N ALA A 406 -22.46 18.73 -12.71
CA ALA A 406 -22.95 17.44 -13.15
C ALA A 406 -23.32 16.56 -11.95
N LEU A 407 -24.47 15.91 -12.02
CA LEU A 407 -24.86 14.82 -11.13
C LEU A 407 -24.66 13.52 -11.89
N PHE A 408 -23.79 12.66 -11.38
CA PHE A 408 -23.54 11.34 -11.92
C PHE A 408 -24.00 10.30 -10.91
N THR A 409 -24.89 9.40 -11.33
CA THR A 409 -25.39 8.31 -10.49
C THR A 409 -25.13 6.98 -11.19
N ARG A 410 -24.48 6.05 -10.49
CA ARG A 410 -24.25 4.67 -10.94
C ARG A 410 -24.72 3.68 -9.87
N GLY A 411 -25.93 3.16 -10.04
CA GLY A 411 -26.66 2.42 -9.00
C GLY A 411 -26.83 3.27 -7.74
N GLU A 412 -26.41 2.75 -6.59
CA GLU A 412 -26.46 3.49 -5.31
C GLU A 412 -25.30 4.47 -5.10
N THR A 413 -24.33 4.54 -6.01
CA THR A 413 -23.19 5.48 -5.91
C THR A 413 -23.52 6.76 -6.67
N GLN A 414 -23.48 7.90 -5.98
CA GLN A 414 -23.78 9.20 -6.56
C GLN A 414 -22.65 10.21 -6.30
N ALA A 415 -22.32 11.03 -7.29
CA ALA A 415 -21.36 12.11 -7.18
C ALA A 415 -21.94 13.39 -7.79
N LEU A 416 -21.89 14.49 -7.03
CA LEU A 416 -22.18 15.83 -7.50
C LEU A 416 -20.84 16.55 -7.73
N ALA A 417 -20.54 16.86 -8.99
CA ALA A 417 -19.33 17.57 -9.38
C ALA A 417 -19.66 19.01 -9.78
N THR A 418 -18.78 19.94 -9.43
CA THR A 418 -18.84 21.34 -9.86
C THR A 418 -17.52 21.74 -10.51
N ALA A 419 -17.59 22.63 -11.48
CA ALA A 419 -16.43 23.20 -12.16
C ALA A 419 -16.43 24.71 -11.96
N THR A 420 -15.26 25.25 -11.62
CA THR A 420 -15.04 26.68 -11.42
C THR A 420 -13.84 27.12 -12.26
N LEU A 421 -14.04 28.11 -13.14
CA LEU A 421 -13.00 28.72 -13.94
C LEU A 421 -12.44 29.94 -13.21
N GLY A 422 -11.12 30.11 -13.29
CA GLY A 422 -10.39 31.23 -12.70
C GLY A 422 -9.26 31.68 -13.63
N ASP A 423 -8.71 32.85 -13.35
CA ASP A 423 -7.56 33.37 -14.08
C ASP A 423 -6.24 32.81 -13.53
N ALA A 424 -5.10 33.31 -14.04
CA ALA A 424 -3.78 32.86 -13.60
C ALA A 424 -3.47 33.18 -12.13
N SER A 425 -4.16 34.16 -11.53
CA SER A 425 -3.95 34.55 -10.12
C SER A 425 -4.53 33.52 -9.15
N MET A 426 -5.52 32.73 -9.59
CA MET A 426 -6.19 31.69 -8.81
C MET A 426 -5.49 30.33 -8.86
N ARG A 427 -4.31 30.23 -9.50
CA ARG A 427 -3.51 28.99 -9.50
C ARG A 427 -3.07 28.64 -8.09
N GLN A 428 -3.16 27.36 -7.74
CA GLN A 428 -2.69 26.88 -6.45
C GLN A 428 -1.16 26.87 -6.45
N LYS A 429 -0.55 27.67 -5.57
CA LYS A 429 0.88 27.61 -5.30
C LYS A 429 1.15 26.48 -4.32
N ILE A 430 2.16 25.66 -4.61
CA ILE A 430 2.56 24.53 -3.79
C ILE A 430 4.05 24.64 -3.55
N ASP A 431 4.43 24.68 -2.29
CA ASP A 431 5.82 24.59 -1.89
C ASP A 431 6.14 23.11 -1.62
N THR A 432 7.15 22.61 -2.29
CA THR A 432 7.66 21.23 -2.17
C THR A 432 9.16 21.27 -1.89
N ILE A 433 9.76 20.13 -1.52
CA ILE A 433 11.23 20.03 -1.41
C ILE A 433 11.96 20.29 -2.73
N GLY A 434 11.29 20.11 -3.88
CA GLY A 434 11.81 20.45 -5.20
C GLY A 434 11.63 21.92 -5.59
N GLY A 435 11.08 22.75 -4.70
CA GLY A 435 10.81 24.17 -4.93
C GLY A 435 9.32 24.51 -5.04
N THR A 436 9.03 25.75 -5.46
CA THR A 436 7.66 26.25 -5.58
C THR A 436 7.09 25.91 -6.96
N ALA A 437 6.05 25.11 -6.99
CA ALA A 437 5.27 24.78 -8.17
C ALA A 437 3.93 25.52 -8.19
N SER A 438 3.28 25.55 -9.36
CA SER A 438 1.90 26.04 -9.48
C SER A 438 1.02 25.04 -10.20
N LYS A 439 -0.07 24.61 -9.57
CA LYS A 439 -1.11 23.76 -10.18
C LYS A 439 -2.16 24.64 -10.85
N ARG A 440 -2.41 24.38 -12.14
CA ARG A 440 -3.50 25.01 -12.92
C ARG A 440 -4.84 24.29 -12.76
N PHE A 441 -4.78 23.01 -12.44
CA PHE A 441 -5.94 22.15 -12.23
C PHE A 441 -5.79 21.55 -10.83
N TYR A 442 -6.84 21.66 -10.03
CA TYR A 442 -6.92 21.04 -8.72
C TYR A 442 -8.31 20.44 -8.56
N LEU A 443 -8.34 19.22 -8.03
CA LEU A 443 -9.56 18.46 -7.79
C LEU A 443 -9.75 18.36 -6.27
N GLN A 444 -10.93 18.70 -5.79
CA GLN A 444 -11.28 18.58 -4.39
C GLN A 444 -12.36 17.52 -4.25
N TYR A 445 -12.04 16.46 -3.52
CA TYR A 445 -12.98 15.39 -3.22
C TYR A 445 -13.46 15.52 -1.78
N THR A 446 -14.76 15.28 -1.57
CA THR A 446 -15.37 15.34 -0.24
C THR A 446 -16.37 14.19 -0.10
N PHE A 447 -16.28 13.48 1.02
CA PHE A 447 -17.05 12.30 1.33
C PHE A 447 -17.77 12.48 2.68
N PRO A 448 -18.95 13.13 2.67
CA PRO A 448 -19.67 13.40 3.90
C PRO A 448 -20.21 12.09 4.53
N PRO A 449 -20.33 11.98 5.86
CA PRO A 449 -20.87 10.79 6.52
C PRO A 449 -22.29 10.41 6.06
N SER A 450 -23.09 11.42 5.67
CA SER A 450 -24.42 11.22 5.11
C SER A 450 -24.43 10.43 3.79
N SER A 451 -23.31 10.37 3.06
CA SER A 451 -23.19 9.57 1.82
C SER A 451 -23.37 8.07 2.05
N VAL A 452 -23.13 7.59 3.28
CA VAL A 452 -23.35 6.20 3.69
C VAL A 452 -24.46 6.06 4.73
N GLY A 453 -25.18 7.15 5.02
CA GLY A 453 -26.26 7.18 6.00
C GLY A 453 -25.79 7.13 7.46
N GLU A 454 -24.55 7.51 7.74
CA GLU A 454 -23.95 7.48 9.08
C GLU A 454 -23.73 8.89 9.64
N THR A 455 -23.51 8.99 10.95
CA THR A 455 -23.00 10.20 11.60
C THR A 455 -21.48 10.12 11.71
N GLY A 456 -20.79 11.26 11.62
CA GLY A 456 -19.34 11.28 11.69
C GLY A 456 -18.78 12.69 11.76
N ARG A 457 -17.45 12.79 11.89
CA ARG A 457 -16.75 14.07 11.91
C ARG A 457 -16.85 14.74 10.53
N VAL A 458 -17.26 16.00 10.52
CA VAL A 458 -17.16 16.89 9.35
C VAL A 458 -16.10 17.93 9.66
N GLY A 459 -15.09 18.07 8.80
CA GLY A 459 -13.97 18.97 9.05
C GLY A 459 -12.90 18.91 7.97
N ALA A 460 -11.63 18.95 8.38
CA ALA A 460 -10.50 18.78 7.47
C ALA A 460 -10.57 17.41 6.76
N PRO A 461 -10.16 17.34 5.47
CA PRO A 461 -10.23 16.11 4.69
C PRO A 461 -9.40 15.01 5.35
N GLY A 462 -9.95 13.81 5.38
CA GLY A 462 -9.22 12.62 5.81
C GLY A 462 -8.22 12.15 4.75
N CYS A 463 -7.33 11.22 5.12
CA CYS A 463 -6.35 10.67 4.19
C CYS A 463 -6.97 9.93 2.99
N ARG A 464 -8.26 9.57 3.03
CA ARG A 464 -8.98 8.95 1.90
C ARG A 464 -9.62 9.96 0.95
N GLU A 465 -9.68 11.22 1.35
CA GLU A 465 -10.19 12.32 0.54
C GLU A 465 -9.07 13.15 -0.08
N ALA A 466 -7.87 13.08 0.51
CA ALA A 466 -6.64 13.75 0.06
C ALA A 466 -6.07 13.13 -1.21
#